data_AF-A0A3S0EF82-F1
#
_entry.id   AF-A0A3S0EF82-F1
#
_cell.length_a   1.000
_cell.length_b   1.000
_cell.length_c   1.000
_cell.angle_alpha   90.00
_cell.angle_beta   90.00
_cell.angle_gamma   90.00
#
_symmetry.space_group_name_H-M   'P 1'
#
loop_
_entity.id
_entity.type
_entity.pdbx_description
1 polymer ?
#
loop_
_entity_poly.entity_id
_entity_poly.type
_entity_poly.pdbx_seq_one_letter_code
_entity_poly.pdbx_strand_id
1 'polypeptide(L)'
;MDLALAAVAAMGGSGGLSTIATPGTIKGGAGSEPNPLGSVEGVVGAFTYLDNAFWLQFVRINDTRDPNLQGNLTVGGNGQINGTLTVNGATELKGKLDVTGGDIAATGRVVSKQGGCERVVLDPTGGSISVRDGGCLGKIGLDASNSTISANNAAGSATVLAQGATGAILLRDGATTTRVRLDGASGLLDVNSSAGTSTVRVDGAAGRVTTQIASLTITAVANTACGAGFSNGDMVRDADASGTIVLCQAGVWRRPGLTPGTEGAGCPSDGMLGQDGTGIALICRSGAWVNLNNRVTRSVLMSRWLVLDGNSVPQPACSGATPAILITPADTGADYAGTPPRNRFTATVSTSGSNWIVHLQLQDSSGVTYSNAFNGAAYNFQAIAQTFCDYSS
;
A
#
# COMPACT_ATOMS: atom_id res chain seq x y z
N MET A 1 -80.37 -56.40 66.99
CA MET A 1 -80.01 -55.28 66.10
C MET A 1 -80.24 -55.74 64.68
N ASP A 2 -80.94 -54.94 63.87
CA ASP A 2 -81.10 -55.19 62.44
C ASP A 2 -79.70 -55.21 61.79
N LEU A 3 -79.37 -56.34 61.14
CA LEU A 3 -78.09 -56.56 60.47
C LEU A 3 -77.85 -55.52 59.38
N ALA A 4 -78.91 -55.04 58.73
CA ALA A 4 -78.83 -54.04 57.68
C ALA A 4 -78.44 -52.67 58.24
N LEU A 5 -79.05 -52.27 59.37
CA LEU A 5 -78.69 -51.05 60.08
C LEU A 5 -77.28 -51.11 60.70
N ALA A 6 -76.87 -52.28 61.22
CA ALA A 6 -75.51 -52.49 61.72
C ALA A 6 -74.47 -52.39 60.59
N ALA A 7 -74.78 -52.93 59.40
CA ALA A 7 -73.95 -52.78 58.21
C ALA A 7 -73.84 -51.31 57.78
N VAL A 8 -74.93 -50.54 57.79
CA VAL A 8 -74.90 -49.10 57.48
C VAL A 8 -74.10 -48.29 58.50
N ALA A 9 -74.24 -48.59 59.78
CA ALA A 9 -73.43 -47.97 60.83
C ALA A 9 -71.93 -48.27 60.67
N ALA A 10 -71.59 -49.50 60.27
CA ALA A 10 -70.20 -49.90 59.98
C ALA A 10 -69.61 -49.18 58.75
N MET A 11 -70.45 -48.69 57.83
CA MET A 11 -70.02 -47.94 56.64
C MET A 11 -69.77 -46.44 56.88
N GLY A 12 -69.80 -45.97 58.13
CA GLY A 12 -69.18 -44.70 58.51
C GLY A 12 -69.74 -43.43 57.83
N GLY A 13 -71.05 -43.40 57.52
CA GLY A 13 -71.72 -42.25 56.89
C GLY A 13 -71.90 -42.36 55.38
N SER A 14 -71.22 -43.31 54.72
CA SER A 14 -71.37 -43.62 53.30
C SER A 14 -72.42 -44.69 53.02
N GLY A 15 -72.98 -45.31 54.05
CA GLY A 15 -74.00 -46.34 53.94
C GLY A 15 -75.41 -45.80 53.71
N GLY A 16 -76.21 -46.53 52.94
CA GLY A 16 -77.65 -46.32 52.80
C GLY A 16 -78.45 -47.60 53.00
N LEU A 17 -79.71 -47.45 53.42
CA LEU A 17 -80.65 -48.53 53.69
C LEU A 17 -81.99 -48.26 52.97
N SER A 18 -82.59 -49.29 52.37
CA SER A 18 -84.03 -49.26 52.06
C SER A 18 -84.82 -49.69 53.30
N THR A 19 -85.69 -48.81 53.79
CA THR A 19 -86.55 -49.07 54.96
C THR A 19 -87.95 -49.47 54.52
N ILE A 20 -88.76 -50.05 55.41
CA ILE A 20 -90.18 -50.34 55.13
C ILE A 20 -90.98 -49.12 54.64
N ALA A 21 -90.59 -47.91 55.07
CA ALA A 21 -91.26 -46.67 54.70
C ALA A 21 -90.89 -46.21 53.27
N THR A 22 -89.72 -46.60 52.77
CA THR A 22 -89.25 -46.24 51.42
C THR A 22 -88.52 -47.43 50.76
N PRO A 23 -89.20 -48.55 50.48
CA PRO A 23 -88.54 -49.79 50.10
C PRO A 23 -87.96 -49.72 48.67
N GLY A 24 -88.49 -48.83 47.82
CA GLY A 24 -88.00 -48.59 46.46
C GLY A 24 -86.76 -47.68 46.37
N THR A 25 -86.19 -47.25 47.50
CA THR A 25 -85.07 -46.30 47.51
C THR A 25 -84.10 -46.64 48.64
N ILE A 26 -82.81 -46.66 48.35
CA ILE A 26 -81.76 -46.77 49.36
C ILE A 26 -81.41 -45.35 49.80
N LYS A 27 -81.63 -45.02 51.08
CA LYS A 27 -81.37 -43.69 51.63
C LYS A 27 -80.26 -43.74 52.67
N GLY A 28 -79.31 -42.81 52.57
CA GLY A 28 -78.20 -42.66 53.51
C GLY A 28 -77.80 -41.19 53.70
N GLY A 29 -76.87 -40.93 54.60
CA GLY A 29 -76.37 -39.57 54.85
C GLY A 29 -75.67 -38.95 53.64
N ALA A 30 -75.12 -39.79 52.75
CA ALA A 30 -74.41 -39.38 51.56
C ALA A 30 -75.32 -39.21 50.31
N GLY A 31 -76.54 -39.75 50.30
CA GLY A 31 -77.42 -39.67 49.13
C GLY A 31 -78.66 -40.57 49.17
N SER A 32 -79.45 -40.54 48.09
CA SER A 32 -80.68 -41.31 47.92
C SER A 32 -80.76 -41.81 46.48
N GLU A 33 -80.69 -43.12 46.29
CA GLU A 33 -80.71 -43.75 44.96
C GLU A 33 -81.83 -44.79 44.85
N PRO A 34 -82.38 -45.03 43.65
CA PRO A 34 -83.36 -46.09 43.43
C PRO A 34 -82.82 -47.44 43.90
N ASN A 35 -83.67 -48.22 44.59
CA ASN A 35 -83.28 -49.57 44.99
C ASN A 35 -83.25 -50.46 43.73
N PRO A 36 -82.08 -51.05 43.36
CA PRO A 36 -81.94 -51.85 42.15
C PRO A 36 -82.78 -53.14 42.18
N LEU A 37 -83.24 -53.57 43.36
CA LEU A 37 -84.11 -54.73 43.53
C LEU A 37 -85.61 -54.35 43.55
N GLY A 38 -85.96 -53.10 43.24
CA GLY A 38 -87.33 -52.59 43.32
C GLY A 38 -87.77 -52.30 44.76
N SER A 39 -89.08 -52.36 45.04
CA SER A 39 -89.64 -52.03 46.37
C SER A 39 -89.42 -53.13 47.41
N VAL A 40 -88.16 -53.37 47.77
CA VAL A 40 -87.73 -54.38 48.75
C VAL A 40 -87.01 -53.71 49.94
N GLU A 41 -87.46 -53.99 51.16
CA GLU A 41 -86.83 -53.51 52.40
C GLU A 41 -85.52 -54.27 52.72
N GLY A 42 -84.61 -53.62 53.46
CA GLY A 42 -83.42 -54.26 54.03
C GLY A 42 -82.24 -54.31 53.06
N VAL A 43 -82.34 -53.65 51.92
CA VAL A 43 -81.25 -53.56 50.94
C VAL A 43 -80.27 -52.49 51.43
N VAL A 44 -79.02 -52.91 51.60
CA VAL A 44 -77.91 -52.06 52.03
C VAL A 44 -77.06 -51.71 50.81
N GLY A 45 -76.77 -50.41 50.66
CA GLY A 45 -75.87 -49.91 49.62
C GLY A 45 -74.77 -49.05 50.22
N ALA A 46 -73.62 -49.01 49.55
CA ALA A 46 -72.55 -48.06 49.85
C ALA A 46 -72.53 -46.98 48.76
N PHE A 47 -72.59 -45.72 49.17
CA PHE A 47 -72.37 -44.57 48.29
C PHE A 47 -70.89 -44.22 48.29
N THR A 48 -70.30 -44.15 47.10
CA THR A 48 -68.96 -43.60 46.92
C THR A 48 -69.06 -42.47 45.92
N TYR A 49 -68.69 -41.25 46.33
CA TYR A 49 -68.64 -40.10 45.44
C TYR A 49 -67.17 -39.75 45.18
N LEU A 50 -66.83 -39.59 43.91
CA LEU A 50 -65.63 -38.85 43.53
C LEU A 50 -66.04 -37.38 43.52
N ASP A 51 -65.82 -36.69 44.62
CA ASP A 51 -66.17 -35.28 44.73
C ASP A 51 -65.20 -34.39 43.91
N ASN A 52 -65.55 -33.12 43.74
CA ASN A 52 -64.67 -32.17 43.05
C ASN A 52 -63.33 -32.00 43.77
N ALA A 53 -63.24 -32.22 45.08
CA ALA A 53 -62.01 -32.06 45.83
C ALA A 53 -60.96 -33.12 45.43
N PHE A 54 -61.38 -34.35 45.11
CA PHE A 54 -60.51 -35.38 44.55
C PHE A 54 -60.00 -35.02 43.15
N TRP A 55 -60.91 -34.63 42.25
CA TRP A 55 -60.53 -34.30 40.87
C TRP A 55 -59.68 -33.04 40.72
N LEU A 56 -59.74 -32.11 41.68
CA LEU A 56 -58.90 -30.92 41.71
C LEU A 56 -57.41 -31.21 42.02
N GLN A 57 -57.06 -32.44 42.42
CA GLN A 57 -55.68 -32.82 42.71
C GLN A 57 -54.87 -33.22 41.47
N PHE A 58 -55.52 -33.44 40.33
CA PHE A 58 -54.86 -33.91 39.10
C PHE A 58 -54.91 -32.86 37.99
N VAL A 59 -53.83 -32.77 37.22
CA VAL A 59 -53.84 -32.07 35.93
C VAL A 59 -54.61 -32.92 34.93
N ARG A 60 -55.55 -32.31 34.19
CA ARG A 60 -56.43 -33.00 33.24
C ARG A 60 -55.95 -32.80 31.80
N ILE A 61 -56.22 -33.79 30.94
CA ILE A 61 -55.97 -33.68 29.49
C ILE A 61 -56.97 -32.68 28.89
N ASN A 62 -56.48 -31.76 28.05
CA ASN A 62 -57.26 -30.64 27.49
C ASN A 62 -57.90 -29.72 28.55
N ASP A 63 -57.26 -29.56 29.72
CA ASP A 63 -57.70 -28.56 30.69
C ASP A 63 -57.45 -27.15 30.14
N THR A 64 -58.52 -26.38 29.94
CA THR A 64 -58.46 -25.01 29.40
C THR A 64 -58.35 -23.94 30.50
N ARG A 65 -58.36 -24.35 31.76
CA ARG A 65 -58.10 -23.46 32.90
C ARG A 65 -56.61 -23.11 32.97
N ASP A 66 -56.27 -22.11 33.78
CA ASP A 66 -54.89 -21.74 34.11
C ASP A 66 -54.40 -22.54 35.35
N PRO A 67 -53.70 -23.68 35.18
CA PRO A 67 -53.26 -24.49 36.31
C PRO A 67 -52.10 -23.82 37.06
N ASN A 68 -52.31 -23.49 38.34
CA ASN A 68 -51.24 -23.01 39.23
C ASN A 68 -50.48 -24.18 39.88
N LEU A 69 -49.36 -24.60 39.29
CA LEU A 69 -48.49 -25.63 39.83
C LEU A 69 -47.49 -25.01 40.83
N GLN A 70 -47.63 -25.31 42.12
CA GLN A 70 -46.81 -24.70 43.19
C GLN A 70 -45.53 -25.48 43.55
N GLY A 71 -45.36 -26.68 42.99
CA GLY A 71 -44.20 -27.55 43.22
C GLY A 71 -43.30 -27.69 41.97
N ASN A 72 -42.29 -28.54 42.07
CA ASN A 72 -41.44 -28.85 40.92
C ASN A 72 -42.23 -29.61 39.85
N LEU A 73 -42.11 -29.20 38.59
CA LEU A 73 -42.62 -29.93 37.44
C LEU A 73 -41.47 -30.70 36.78
N THR A 74 -41.61 -32.03 36.66
CA THR A 74 -40.68 -32.88 35.89
C THR A 74 -41.42 -33.45 34.69
N VAL A 75 -40.83 -33.30 33.50
CA VAL A 75 -41.35 -33.85 32.24
C VAL A 75 -40.35 -34.89 31.75
N GLY A 76 -40.77 -36.15 31.64
CA GLY A 76 -39.88 -37.26 31.25
C GLY A 76 -39.54 -37.31 29.75
N GLY A 77 -40.22 -36.50 28.94
CA GLY A 77 -40.01 -36.39 27.49
C GLY A 77 -39.85 -34.94 27.04
N ASN A 78 -40.16 -34.67 25.78
CA ASN A 78 -40.07 -33.32 25.21
C ASN A 78 -41.21 -32.44 25.73
N GLY A 79 -40.88 -31.25 26.24
CA GLY A 79 -41.84 -30.19 26.49
C GLY A 79 -41.93 -29.27 25.27
N GLN A 80 -43.15 -29.01 24.78
CA GLN A 80 -43.41 -28.02 23.73
C GLN A 80 -44.32 -26.92 24.28
N ILE A 81 -43.92 -25.67 24.08
CA ILE A 81 -44.70 -24.48 24.47
C ILE A 81 -45.08 -23.76 23.18
N ASN A 82 -46.36 -23.79 22.80
CA ASN A 82 -46.88 -23.11 21.59
C ASN A 82 -47.15 -21.61 21.83
N GLY A 83 -46.37 -20.98 22.69
CA GLY A 83 -46.53 -19.61 23.14
C GLY A 83 -45.24 -19.08 23.78
N THR A 84 -45.37 -18.11 24.67
CA THR A 84 -44.21 -17.53 25.38
C THR A 84 -43.94 -18.29 26.68
N LEU A 85 -42.68 -18.65 26.92
CA LEU A 85 -42.21 -19.10 28.23
C LEU A 85 -41.48 -17.96 28.93
N THR A 86 -41.99 -17.54 30.09
CA THR A 86 -41.31 -16.56 30.97
C THR A 86 -40.75 -17.29 32.18
N VAL A 87 -39.45 -17.15 32.43
CA VAL A 87 -38.77 -17.72 33.61
C VAL A 87 -38.22 -16.58 34.44
N ASN A 88 -38.74 -16.41 35.67
CA ASN A 88 -38.29 -15.34 36.57
C ASN A 88 -36.96 -15.67 37.28
N GLY A 89 -36.59 -16.95 37.32
CA GLY A 89 -35.37 -17.45 37.93
C GLY A 89 -34.27 -17.79 36.92
N ALA A 90 -33.23 -18.47 37.41
CA ALA A 90 -32.18 -18.99 36.56
C ALA A 90 -32.68 -20.18 35.72
N THR A 91 -32.28 -20.20 34.44
CA THR A 91 -32.48 -21.34 33.55
C THR A 91 -31.14 -22.02 33.33
N GLU A 92 -31.05 -23.32 33.66
CA GLU A 92 -29.89 -24.15 33.35
C GLU A 92 -30.22 -25.10 32.20
N LEU A 93 -29.47 -25.00 31.09
CA LEU A 93 -29.58 -25.92 29.95
C LEU A 93 -28.33 -26.80 29.94
N LYS A 94 -28.51 -28.11 30.15
CA LYS A 94 -27.42 -29.09 30.07
C LYS A 94 -27.07 -29.51 28.64
N GLY A 95 -27.95 -29.17 27.67
CA GLY A 95 -27.81 -29.49 26.26
C GLY A 95 -27.65 -28.26 25.37
N LYS A 96 -27.89 -28.42 24.07
CA LYS A 96 -27.83 -27.35 23.07
C LYS A 96 -29.02 -26.38 23.25
N LEU A 97 -28.73 -25.08 23.23
CA LEU A 97 -29.73 -24.05 22.91
C LEU A 97 -29.67 -23.77 21.41
N ASP A 98 -30.80 -23.87 20.72
CA ASP A 98 -30.97 -23.49 19.32
C ASP A 98 -32.06 -22.42 19.24
N VAL A 99 -31.77 -21.30 18.58
CA VAL A 99 -32.69 -20.17 18.44
C VAL A 99 -32.90 -19.94 16.96
N THR A 100 -34.10 -20.27 16.47
CA THR A 100 -34.48 -20.13 15.07
C THR A 100 -35.56 -19.07 14.92
N GLY A 101 -35.39 -18.15 13.96
CA GLY A 101 -36.38 -17.11 13.66
C GLY A 101 -36.48 -15.96 14.68
N GLY A 102 -35.53 -15.83 15.62
CA GLY A 102 -35.50 -14.74 16.61
C GLY A 102 -34.09 -14.44 17.14
N ASP A 103 -33.99 -13.45 18.05
CA ASP A 103 -32.73 -12.95 18.61
C ASP A 103 -32.47 -13.45 20.04
N ILE A 104 -31.19 -13.50 20.43
CA ILE A 104 -30.77 -13.60 21.83
C ILE A 104 -30.52 -12.18 22.35
N ALA A 105 -31.52 -11.59 23.02
CA ALA A 105 -31.38 -10.30 23.70
C ALA A 105 -30.88 -10.50 25.13
N ALA A 106 -29.67 -10.02 25.43
CA ALA A 106 -29.08 -10.07 26.76
C ALA A 106 -28.75 -8.66 27.25
N THR A 107 -29.24 -8.31 28.44
CA THR A 107 -28.88 -7.05 29.14
C THR A 107 -27.58 -7.20 29.96
N GLY A 108 -27.26 -8.42 30.36
CA GLY A 108 -26.02 -8.78 31.03
C GLY A 108 -24.94 -9.29 30.07
N ARG A 109 -23.91 -9.89 30.64
CA ARG A 109 -22.80 -10.47 29.88
C ARG A 109 -23.18 -11.82 29.27
N VAL A 110 -22.81 -12.05 28.01
CA VAL A 110 -22.86 -13.38 27.38
C VAL A 110 -21.46 -13.97 27.42
N VAL A 111 -21.32 -15.11 28.09
CA VAL A 111 -20.00 -15.70 28.35
C VAL A 111 -20.00 -17.18 28.03
N SER A 112 -19.08 -17.61 27.16
CA SER A 112 -18.68 -19.00 27.05
C SER A 112 -17.55 -19.28 28.04
N LYS A 113 -17.70 -20.31 28.88
CA LYS A 113 -16.69 -20.70 29.87
C LYS A 113 -16.13 -22.09 29.57
N GLN A 114 -14.84 -22.27 29.80
CA GLN A 114 -14.20 -23.58 29.86
C GLN A 114 -13.28 -23.62 31.08
N GLY A 115 -13.62 -24.42 32.08
CA GLY A 115 -12.96 -24.36 33.40
C GLY A 115 -13.15 -22.98 34.04
N GLY A 116 -12.08 -22.41 34.62
CA GLY A 116 -12.08 -21.05 35.18
C GLY A 116 -12.00 -19.92 34.14
N CYS A 117 -12.01 -20.25 32.85
CA CYS A 117 -11.69 -19.34 31.77
C CYS A 117 -12.93 -18.84 31.02
N GLU A 118 -13.09 -17.53 30.87
CA GLU A 118 -14.09 -16.94 29.99
C GLU A 118 -13.52 -16.85 28.56
N ARG A 119 -13.91 -17.81 27.71
CA ARG A 119 -13.34 -18.02 26.37
C ARG A 119 -13.86 -17.04 25.35
N VAL A 120 -15.16 -16.77 25.37
CA VAL A 120 -15.81 -15.79 24.51
C VAL A 120 -16.66 -14.92 25.41
N VAL A 121 -16.46 -13.61 25.34
CA VAL A 121 -17.20 -12.65 26.16
C VAL A 121 -17.77 -11.58 25.25
N LEU A 122 -19.08 -11.35 25.38
CA LEU A 122 -19.75 -10.13 24.97
C LEU A 122 -20.13 -9.38 26.25
N ASP A 123 -19.46 -8.26 26.51
CA ASP A 123 -19.69 -7.44 27.70
C ASP A 123 -20.24 -6.07 27.29
N PRO A 124 -21.57 -5.88 27.32
CA PRO A 124 -22.18 -4.61 26.96
C PRO A 124 -21.90 -3.50 27.98
N THR A 125 -21.60 -3.84 29.24
CA THR A 125 -21.31 -2.83 30.28
C THR A 125 -19.88 -2.33 30.16
N GLY A 126 -18.92 -3.23 29.92
CA GLY A 126 -17.53 -2.87 29.64
C GLY A 126 -17.27 -2.37 28.21
N GLY A 127 -18.25 -2.50 27.31
CA GLY A 127 -18.10 -2.17 25.90
C GLY A 127 -17.04 -3.02 25.20
N SER A 128 -16.95 -4.31 25.54
CA SER A 128 -15.89 -5.18 25.04
C SER A 128 -16.40 -6.50 24.46
N ILE A 129 -15.68 -6.97 23.45
CA ILE A 129 -15.84 -8.31 22.87
C ILE A 129 -14.47 -8.96 22.88
N SER A 130 -14.37 -10.17 23.42
CA SER A 130 -13.08 -10.87 23.45
C SER A 130 -13.20 -12.37 23.19
N VAL A 131 -12.15 -12.91 22.57
CA VAL A 131 -11.94 -14.34 22.38
C VAL A 131 -10.59 -14.72 22.97
N ARG A 132 -10.55 -15.78 23.78
CA ARG A 132 -9.36 -16.30 24.44
C ARG A 132 -9.08 -17.74 24.00
N ASP A 133 -7.81 -18.13 23.99
CA ASP A 133 -7.40 -19.51 23.74
C ASP A 133 -7.54 -20.43 24.98
N GLY A 134 -7.11 -21.70 24.84
CA GLY A 134 -7.22 -22.70 25.90
C GLY A 134 -6.33 -22.40 27.12
N GLY A 135 -5.32 -21.55 26.94
CA GLY A 135 -4.48 -21.02 28.01
C GLY A 135 -5.00 -19.70 28.59
N CYS A 136 -6.22 -19.28 28.25
CA CYS A 136 -6.83 -18.01 28.68
C CYS A 136 -6.14 -16.74 28.19
N LEU A 137 -5.30 -16.84 27.16
CA LEU A 137 -4.67 -15.69 26.53
C LEU A 137 -5.65 -15.08 25.53
N GLY A 138 -5.84 -13.76 25.62
CA GLY A 138 -6.66 -13.02 24.65
C GLY A 138 -6.07 -13.14 23.25
N LYS A 139 -6.90 -13.49 22.27
CA LYS A 139 -6.54 -13.66 20.86
C LYS A 139 -7.20 -12.63 19.97
N ILE A 140 -8.46 -12.31 20.22
CA ILE A 140 -9.19 -11.27 19.49
C ILE A 140 -9.84 -10.38 20.53
N GLY A 141 -9.80 -9.07 20.30
CA GLY A 141 -10.35 -8.07 21.21
C GLY A 141 -10.92 -6.89 20.45
N LEU A 142 -12.11 -6.45 20.88
CA LEU A 142 -12.68 -5.15 20.60
C LEU A 142 -12.91 -4.49 21.95
N ASP A 143 -12.45 -3.26 22.10
CA ASP A 143 -12.62 -2.48 23.33
C ASP A 143 -13.02 -1.06 22.96
N ALA A 144 -14.28 -0.72 23.23
CA ALA A 144 -14.83 0.60 22.97
C ALA A 144 -14.22 1.68 23.88
N SER A 145 -13.83 1.32 25.12
CA SER A 145 -13.28 2.28 26.08
C SER A 145 -11.97 2.87 25.59
N ASN A 146 -11.14 2.04 24.96
CA ASN A 146 -9.87 2.46 24.36
C ASN A 146 -9.95 2.63 22.83
N SER A 147 -11.12 2.40 22.23
CA SER A 147 -11.33 2.36 20.77
C SER A 147 -10.29 1.47 20.08
N THR A 148 -10.06 0.27 20.62
CA THR A 148 -9.05 -0.66 20.10
C THR A 148 -9.66 -1.89 19.46
N ILE A 149 -8.97 -2.36 18.43
CA ILE A 149 -9.21 -3.64 17.77
C ILE A 149 -7.89 -4.38 17.74
N SER A 150 -7.85 -5.60 18.26
CA SER A 150 -6.62 -6.37 18.36
C SER A 150 -6.78 -7.81 17.91
N ALA A 151 -5.76 -8.33 17.22
CA ALA A 151 -5.49 -9.76 17.09
C ALA A 151 -4.11 -10.06 17.66
N ASN A 152 -4.01 -11.10 18.48
CA ASN A 152 -2.82 -11.42 19.26
C ASN A 152 -2.22 -12.78 18.85
N ASN A 153 -0.90 -12.91 18.98
CA ASN A 153 -0.18 -14.15 18.74
C ASN A 153 -0.42 -15.21 19.84
N ALA A 154 0.23 -16.37 19.71
CA ALA A 154 0.19 -17.45 20.70
C ALA A 154 0.59 -17.00 22.11
N ALA A 155 1.50 -16.03 22.24
CA ALA A 155 1.95 -15.48 23.52
C ALA A 155 1.02 -14.39 24.10
N GLY A 156 -0.03 -13.97 23.37
CA GLY A 156 -0.97 -12.93 23.81
C GLY A 156 -0.55 -11.50 23.44
N SER A 157 0.51 -11.33 22.65
CA SER A 157 0.94 -10.01 22.16
C SER A 157 0.23 -9.63 20.87
N ALA A 158 -0.17 -8.37 20.74
CA ALA A 158 -0.89 -7.87 19.56
C ALA A 158 -0.02 -7.83 18.29
N THR A 159 -0.43 -8.58 17.27
CA THR A 159 0.16 -8.62 15.92
C THR A 159 -0.62 -7.76 14.93
N VAL A 160 -1.92 -7.58 15.14
CA VAL A 160 -2.72 -6.57 14.45
C VAL A 160 -3.34 -5.69 15.51
N LEU A 161 -3.17 -4.39 15.39
CA LEU A 161 -3.69 -3.44 16.36
C LEU A 161 -4.14 -2.17 15.65
N ALA A 162 -5.41 -1.82 15.80
CA ALA A 162 -5.93 -0.50 15.48
C ALA A 162 -6.27 0.24 16.78
N GLN A 163 -5.90 1.52 16.86
CA GLN A 163 -6.11 2.37 18.05
C GLN A 163 -6.74 3.68 17.64
N GLY A 164 -7.94 3.96 18.16
CA GLY A 164 -8.67 5.20 17.86
C GLY A 164 -7.97 6.45 18.41
N ALA A 165 -7.30 6.36 19.56
CA ALA A 165 -6.69 7.53 20.22
C ALA A 165 -5.65 8.27 19.36
N THR A 166 -4.90 7.54 18.53
CA THR A 166 -3.90 8.13 17.60
C THR A 166 -4.25 7.91 16.14
N GLY A 167 -5.36 7.22 15.85
CA GLY A 167 -5.67 6.71 14.51
C GLY A 167 -4.62 5.74 13.98
N ALA A 168 -3.83 5.10 14.86
CA ALA A 168 -2.74 4.23 14.45
C ALA A 168 -3.24 2.82 14.10
N ILE A 169 -2.63 2.24 13.07
CA ILE A 169 -2.78 0.83 12.71
C ILE A 169 -1.40 0.21 12.63
N LEU A 170 -1.18 -0.88 13.34
CA LEU A 170 0.09 -1.58 13.42
C LEU A 170 -0.08 -3.03 13.01
N LEU A 171 0.80 -3.49 12.13
CA LEU A 171 1.01 -4.90 11.84
C LEU A 171 2.39 -5.28 12.37
N ARG A 172 2.45 -6.28 13.24
CA ARG A 172 3.65 -6.81 13.86
C ARG A 172 3.77 -8.29 13.56
N ASP A 173 5.00 -8.78 13.53
CA ASP A 173 5.26 -10.20 13.36
C ASP A 173 5.17 -10.97 14.70
N GLY A 174 5.48 -12.27 14.68
CA GLY A 174 5.47 -13.13 15.87
C GLY A 174 6.42 -12.68 16.98
N ALA A 175 7.51 -12.00 16.61
CA ALA A 175 8.47 -11.39 17.54
C ALA A 175 8.06 -9.98 17.99
N THR A 176 6.84 -9.53 17.65
CA THR A 176 6.27 -8.21 17.97
C THR A 176 7.01 -7.03 17.34
N THR A 177 7.81 -7.28 16.31
CA THR A 177 8.45 -6.21 15.54
C THR A 177 7.45 -5.61 14.57
N THR A 178 7.27 -4.28 14.61
CA THR A 178 6.39 -3.57 13.68
C THR A 178 6.90 -3.69 12.24
N ARG A 179 6.06 -4.23 11.36
CA ARG A 179 6.30 -4.42 9.93
C ARG A 179 5.61 -3.37 9.08
N VAL A 180 4.40 -2.98 9.49
CA VAL A 180 3.67 -1.88 8.87
C VAL A 180 3.10 -1.00 9.97
N ARG A 181 3.22 0.30 9.80
CA ARG A 181 2.63 1.29 10.69
C ARG A 181 1.95 2.37 9.89
N LEU A 182 0.71 2.63 10.24
CA LEU A 182 -0.01 3.86 9.93
C LEU A 182 -0.16 4.62 11.24
N ASP A 183 0.07 5.92 11.22
CA ASP A 183 -0.09 6.78 12.37
C ASP A 183 -0.77 8.08 11.97
N GLY A 184 -2.04 8.20 12.33
CA GLY A 184 -2.86 9.37 12.05
C GLY A 184 -2.35 10.63 12.76
N ALA A 185 -1.72 10.48 13.93
CA ALA A 185 -1.25 11.62 14.71
C ALA A 185 -0.06 12.34 14.06
N SER A 186 0.83 11.60 13.39
CA SER A 186 2.01 12.13 12.69
C SER A 186 1.87 12.15 11.16
N GLY A 187 0.76 11.65 10.60
CA GLY A 187 0.52 11.58 9.16
C GLY A 187 1.48 10.60 8.45
N LEU A 188 1.84 9.52 9.12
CA LEU A 188 3.02 8.73 8.78
C LEU A 188 2.63 7.31 8.40
N LEU A 189 3.20 6.82 7.29
CA LEU A 189 3.15 5.41 6.87
C LEU A 189 4.57 4.86 6.79
N ASP A 190 4.87 3.79 7.52
CA ASP A 190 6.14 3.06 7.44
C ASP A 190 5.90 1.60 7.04
N VAL A 191 6.78 1.08 6.20
CA VAL A 191 6.99 -0.35 5.96
C VAL A 191 8.42 -0.68 6.36
N ASN A 192 8.57 -1.72 7.19
CA ASN A 192 9.85 -2.12 7.77
C ASN A 192 10.29 -3.50 7.28
N SER A 193 11.60 -3.69 7.14
CA SER A 193 12.23 -4.99 6.88
C SER A 193 12.02 -5.97 8.05
N SER A 194 12.43 -7.23 7.87
CA SER A 194 12.46 -8.24 8.95
C SER A 194 13.38 -7.86 10.12
N ALA A 195 14.37 -7.00 9.90
CA ALA A 195 15.24 -6.47 10.96
C ALA A 195 14.62 -5.26 11.70
N GLY A 196 13.45 -4.78 11.27
CA GLY A 196 12.78 -3.61 11.87
C GLY A 196 13.25 -2.26 11.32
N THR A 197 14.10 -2.25 10.29
CA THR A 197 14.54 -1.03 9.61
C THR A 197 13.48 -0.54 8.62
N SER A 198 13.19 0.76 8.58
CA SER A 198 12.27 1.34 7.59
C SER A 198 12.84 1.20 6.17
N THR A 199 12.07 0.57 5.29
CA THR A 199 12.42 0.38 3.88
C THR A 199 11.63 1.31 2.98
N VAL A 200 10.39 1.64 3.37
CA VAL A 200 9.54 2.64 2.74
C VAL A 200 8.90 3.47 3.83
N ARG A 201 8.94 4.79 3.68
CA ARG A 201 8.30 5.75 4.57
C ARG A 201 7.65 6.85 3.76
N VAL A 202 6.41 7.18 4.13
CA VAL A 202 5.70 8.39 3.71
C VAL A 202 5.54 9.25 4.95
N ASP A 203 6.08 10.46 4.88
CA ASP A 203 6.00 11.47 5.91
C ASP A 203 5.06 12.58 5.43
N GLY A 204 3.80 12.53 5.87
CA GLY A 204 2.79 13.50 5.48
C GLY A 204 3.06 14.91 6.01
N ALA A 205 3.75 15.04 7.15
CA ALA A 205 4.11 16.34 7.71
C ALA A 205 5.21 17.03 6.88
N ALA A 206 6.19 16.26 6.40
CA ALA A 206 7.28 16.77 5.56
C ALA A 206 6.96 16.72 4.04
N GLY A 207 5.85 16.11 3.63
CA GLY A 207 5.53 15.86 2.22
C GLY A 207 6.56 14.98 1.52
N ARG A 208 7.23 14.08 2.25
CA ARG A 208 8.39 13.32 1.75
C ARG A 208 8.10 11.83 1.67
N VAL A 209 8.51 11.22 0.57
CA VAL A 209 8.59 9.75 0.45
C VAL A 209 10.07 9.35 0.44
N THR A 210 10.43 8.40 1.30
CA THR A 210 11.76 7.78 1.31
C THR A 210 11.62 6.28 1.10
N THR A 211 12.37 5.74 0.15
CA THR A 211 12.46 4.31 -0.11
C THR A 211 13.92 3.93 -0.37
N GLN A 212 14.31 2.70 -0.04
CA GLN A 212 15.64 2.19 -0.35
C GLN A 212 15.87 2.06 -1.87
N ILE A 213 14.86 1.59 -2.60
CA ILE A 213 14.91 1.40 -4.05
C ILE A 213 13.55 1.82 -4.62
N ALA A 214 13.57 2.66 -5.65
CA ALA A 214 12.39 3.03 -6.44
C ALA A 214 12.54 2.46 -7.85
N SER A 215 11.53 1.73 -8.32
CA SER A 215 11.46 1.26 -9.71
C SER A 215 10.36 2.02 -10.43
N LEU A 216 10.72 2.87 -11.39
CA LEU A 216 9.79 3.61 -12.22
C LEU A 216 9.34 2.75 -13.40
N THR A 217 8.07 2.40 -13.51
CA THR A 217 7.55 1.49 -14.55
C THR A 217 7.07 2.21 -15.80
N ILE A 218 6.64 3.46 -15.67
CA ILE A 218 6.23 4.30 -16.78
C ILE A 218 7.49 4.83 -17.46
N THR A 219 7.47 4.82 -18.79
CA THR A 219 8.54 5.38 -19.63
C THR A 219 8.04 6.58 -20.43
N ALA A 220 8.94 7.51 -20.74
CA ALA A 220 8.70 8.59 -21.69
C ALA A 220 9.97 8.93 -22.46
N VAL A 221 9.78 9.51 -23.64
CA VAL A 221 10.84 9.97 -24.55
C VAL A 221 11.12 11.45 -24.24
N ALA A 222 12.38 11.83 -24.10
CA ALA A 222 12.74 13.23 -23.86
C ALA A 222 12.25 14.14 -25.00
N ASN A 223 11.93 15.39 -24.68
CA ASN A 223 11.40 16.42 -25.58
C ASN A 223 10.01 16.14 -26.18
N THR A 224 9.30 15.13 -25.67
CA THR A 224 7.89 14.89 -26.02
C THR A 224 6.94 15.49 -25.00
N ALA A 225 5.67 15.72 -25.38
CA ALA A 225 4.66 16.25 -24.47
C ALA A 225 4.39 15.28 -23.31
N CYS A 226 4.15 15.79 -22.10
CA CYS A 226 3.93 14.95 -20.93
C CYS A 226 2.68 14.06 -21.06
N GLY A 227 1.66 14.54 -21.78
CA GLY A 227 0.36 13.88 -21.91
C GLY A 227 -0.61 14.25 -20.79
N ALA A 228 -1.90 13.97 -21.00
CA ALA A 228 -2.93 14.18 -19.99
C ALA A 228 -2.77 13.16 -18.85
N GLY A 229 -2.61 13.64 -17.62
CA GLY A 229 -2.42 12.80 -16.44
C GLY A 229 -1.07 13.00 -15.73
N PHE A 230 -0.15 13.76 -16.34
CA PHE A 230 1.12 14.13 -15.73
C PHE A 230 1.16 15.62 -15.40
N SER A 231 1.73 15.94 -14.25
CA SER A 231 1.92 17.29 -13.74
C SER A 231 3.40 17.68 -13.74
N ASN A 232 3.67 18.98 -13.67
CA ASN A 232 5.04 19.46 -13.48
C ASN A 232 5.66 18.84 -12.22
N GLY A 233 6.84 18.26 -12.36
CA GLY A 233 7.55 17.58 -11.27
C GLY A 233 7.43 16.05 -11.30
N ASP A 234 6.55 15.48 -12.13
CA ASP A 234 6.44 14.03 -12.27
C ASP A 234 7.72 13.45 -12.90
N MET A 235 8.17 12.31 -12.37
CA MET A 235 9.37 11.61 -12.81
C MET A 235 9.01 10.25 -13.38
N VAL A 236 9.53 9.94 -14.57
CA VAL A 236 9.36 8.64 -15.22
C VAL A 236 10.70 8.17 -15.77
N ARG A 237 10.76 6.92 -16.23
CA ARG A 237 11.97 6.35 -16.84
C ARG A 237 12.14 6.91 -18.25
N ASP A 238 13.36 7.25 -18.65
CA ASP A 238 13.65 7.60 -20.04
C ASP A 238 13.57 6.34 -20.91
N ALA A 239 12.79 6.40 -22.00
CA ALA A 239 12.65 5.30 -22.94
C ALA A 239 13.84 5.18 -23.90
N ASP A 240 14.50 6.30 -24.22
CA ASP A 240 15.58 6.36 -25.21
C ASP A 240 16.95 6.05 -24.59
N ALA A 241 17.09 6.30 -23.30
CA ALA A 241 18.32 6.09 -22.56
C ALA A 241 18.05 5.09 -21.43
N SER A 242 18.56 3.87 -21.62
CA SER A 242 18.41 2.74 -20.70
C SER A 242 18.78 3.10 -19.25
N GLY A 243 17.78 3.49 -18.45
CA GLY A 243 17.91 3.65 -17.00
C GLY A 243 18.05 5.08 -16.48
N THR A 244 18.00 6.11 -17.32
CA THR A 244 17.89 7.50 -16.84
C THR A 244 16.44 7.86 -16.50
N ILE A 245 16.26 8.99 -15.82
CA ILE A 245 14.93 9.55 -15.52
C ILE A 245 14.66 10.78 -16.40
N VAL A 246 13.40 11.05 -16.69
CA VAL A 246 12.93 12.32 -17.25
C VAL A 246 11.88 12.94 -16.34
N LEU A 247 11.87 14.27 -16.30
CA LEU A 247 11.00 15.09 -15.46
C LEU A 247 10.02 15.87 -16.35
N CYS A 248 8.74 15.88 -16.00
CA CYS A 248 7.77 16.74 -16.69
C CYS A 248 7.99 18.20 -16.27
N GLN A 249 8.30 19.06 -17.25
CA GLN A 249 8.53 20.49 -17.03
C GLN A 249 7.83 21.32 -18.11
N ALA A 250 6.91 22.19 -17.67
CA ALA A 250 6.06 23.00 -18.53
C ALA A 250 5.36 22.17 -19.63
N GLY A 251 4.90 20.97 -19.28
CA GLY A 251 4.21 20.07 -20.20
C GLY A 251 5.10 19.29 -21.18
N VAL A 252 6.43 19.33 -21.02
CA VAL A 252 7.39 18.57 -21.84
C VAL A 252 8.31 17.72 -20.97
N TRP A 253 8.57 16.48 -21.38
CA TRP A 253 9.54 15.60 -20.73
C TRP A 253 10.96 16.09 -20.97
N ARG A 254 11.73 16.33 -19.91
CA ARG A 254 13.12 16.80 -20.01
C ARG A 254 14.05 15.93 -19.16
N ARG A 255 15.27 15.71 -19.65
CA ARG A 255 16.31 15.04 -18.85
C ARG A 255 16.78 15.99 -17.75
N PRO A 256 16.81 15.56 -16.48
CA PRO A 256 17.33 16.39 -15.40
C PRO A 256 18.84 16.61 -15.57
N GLY A 257 19.29 17.85 -15.34
CA GLY A 257 20.72 18.21 -15.32
C GLY A 257 21.16 19.20 -16.38
N LEU A 258 20.35 19.49 -17.42
CA LEU A 258 20.66 20.52 -18.41
C LEU A 258 19.53 21.55 -18.46
N THR A 259 19.88 22.81 -18.22
CA THR A 259 18.91 23.91 -18.30
C THR A 259 18.54 24.14 -19.76
N PRO A 260 17.24 24.22 -20.12
CA PRO A 260 16.84 24.59 -21.46
C PRO A 260 17.42 25.96 -21.83
N GLY A 261 18.14 26.02 -22.95
CA GLY A 261 18.74 27.26 -23.43
C GLY A 261 18.62 27.38 -24.94
N THR A 262 18.58 28.59 -25.44
CA THR A 262 18.72 28.88 -26.88
C THR A 262 20.01 29.64 -27.05
N GLU A 263 20.86 29.25 -28.01
CA GLU A 263 22.11 29.96 -28.27
C GLU A 263 21.85 31.48 -28.48
N GLY A 264 22.63 32.30 -27.78
CA GLY A 264 22.49 33.77 -27.77
C GLY A 264 21.43 34.33 -26.82
N ALA A 265 20.54 33.50 -26.25
CA ALA A 265 19.55 33.96 -25.28
C ALA A 265 20.16 34.15 -23.88
N GLY A 266 19.49 34.94 -23.04
CA GLY A 266 19.89 35.18 -21.66
C GLY A 266 19.91 33.89 -20.82
N CYS A 267 20.89 33.75 -19.94
CA CYS A 267 21.03 32.59 -19.06
C CYS A 267 21.14 32.99 -17.58
N PRO A 268 20.68 32.14 -16.63
CA PRO A 268 20.49 32.56 -15.24
C PRO A 268 21.79 32.77 -14.43
N SER A 269 22.85 32.00 -14.69
CA SER A 269 24.14 32.12 -14.00
C SER A 269 25.29 31.53 -14.82
N ASP A 270 26.39 32.28 -14.90
CA ASP A 270 27.60 31.89 -15.61
C ASP A 270 28.17 30.56 -15.10
N GLY A 271 28.60 29.71 -16.04
CA GLY A 271 29.15 28.38 -15.75
C GLY A 271 28.13 27.25 -15.75
N MET A 272 26.83 27.53 -15.82
CA MET A 272 25.82 26.47 -15.96
C MET A 272 25.87 25.81 -17.33
N LEU A 273 25.63 24.50 -17.33
CA LEU A 273 25.42 23.72 -18.55
C LEU A 273 23.94 23.73 -18.92
N GLY A 274 23.69 23.90 -20.21
CA GLY A 274 22.36 23.90 -20.80
C GLY A 274 22.30 23.01 -22.03
N GLN A 275 21.10 22.87 -22.57
CA GLN A 275 20.87 22.15 -23.81
C GLN A 275 19.80 22.86 -24.62
N ASP A 276 20.01 22.97 -25.92
CA ASP A 276 18.97 23.48 -26.83
C ASP A 276 17.94 22.40 -27.20
N GLY A 277 16.90 22.83 -27.94
CA GLY A 277 15.81 21.95 -28.39
C GLY A 277 16.25 20.84 -29.35
N THR A 278 17.49 20.86 -29.86
CA THR A 278 18.07 19.85 -30.74
C THR A 278 19.07 18.93 -30.04
N GLY A 279 19.38 19.21 -28.77
CA GLY A 279 20.30 18.40 -27.98
C GLY A 279 21.73 18.93 -27.90
N ILE A 280 22.03 20.11 -28.46
CA ILE A 280 23.38 20.69 -28.41
C ILE A 280 23.67 21.21 -27.00
N ALA A 281 24.84 20.86 -26.48
CA ALA A 281 25.32 21.36 -25.19
C ALA A 281 25.67 22.86 -25.25
N LEU A 282 25.08 23.62 -24.34
CA LEU A 282 25.33 25.05 -24.15
C LEU A 282 26.05 25.27 -22.82
N ILE A 283 26.82 26.35 -22.72
CA ILE A 283 27.37 26.87 -21.47
C ILE A 283 26.98 28.34 -21.31
N CYS A 284 26.51 28.71 -20.13
CA CYS A 284 26.20 30.10 -19.78
C CYS A 284 27.50 30.88 -19.56
N ARG A 285 27.70 31.96 -20.33
CA ARG A 285 28.89 32.82 -20.27
C ARG A 285 28.47 34.27 -20.49
N SER A 286 28.92 35.15 -19.61
CA SER A 286 28.58 36.59 -19.63
C SER A 286 27.07 36.83 -19.75
N GLY A 287 26.27 36.00 -19.08
CA GLY A 287 24.81 36.09 -19.09
C GLY A 287 24.12 35.63 -20.39
N ALA A 288 24.84 35.03 -21.35
CA ALA A 288 24.25 34.44 -22.55
C ALA A 288 24.61 32.95 -22.73
N TRP A 289 23.69 32.18 -23.31
CA TRP A 289 23.95 30.80 -23.70
C TRP A 289 24.88 30.75 -24.91
N VAL A 290 25.99 30.02 -24.79
CA VAL A 290 26.98 29.86 -25.86
C VAL A 290 27.17 28.37 -26.15
N ASN A 291 27.30 28.01 -27.43
CA ASN A 291 27.57 26.64 -27.83
C ASN A 291 28.91 26.14 -27.26
N LEU A 292 28.87 25.00 -26.56
CA LEU A 292 30.04 24.42 -25.92
C LEU A 292 31.09 23.95 -26.96
N ASN A 293 30.66 23.50 -28.13
CA ASN A 293 31.53 23.06 -29.22
C ASN A 293 32.33 24.21 -29.87
N ASN A 294 31.94 25.46 -29.63
CA ASN A 294 32.70 26.63 -30.08
C ASN A 294 33.83 27.00 -29.11
N ARG A 295 33.97 26.30 -27.98
CA ARG A 295 34.94 26.62 -26.91
C ARG A 295 36.00 25.55 -26.67
N VAL A 296 35.87 24.39 -27.27
CA VAL A 296 36.95 23.39 -27.38
C VAL A 296 37.75 23.66 -28.66
N THR A 297 39.07 23.78 -28.53
CA THR A 297 39.98 23.95 -29.68
C THR A 297 39.84 22.76 -30.61
N ARG A 298 39.45 23.03 -31.86
CA ARG A 298 39.17 22.01 -32.89
C ARG A 298 40.42 21.52 -33.63
N SER A 299 41.52 22.25 -33.50
CA SER A 299 42.78 21.93 -34.14
C SER A 299 43.78 21.44 -33.09
N VAL A 300 44.22 20.19 -33.22
CA VAL A 300 45.24 19.61 -32.35
C VAL A 300 46.59 19.74 -33.02
N LEU A 301 47.55 20.40 -32.36
CA LEU A 301 48.93 20.50 -32.86
C LEU A 301 49.59 19.12 -32.84
N MET A 302 50.10 18.68 -33.99
CA MET A 302 50.76 17.39 -34.17
C MET A 302 52.27 17.52 -34.03
N SER A 303 52.89 18.34 -34.87
CA SER A 303 54.35 18.51 -34.89
C SER A 303 54.75 19.93 -35.26
N ARG A 304 56.00 20.29 -34.95
CA ARG A 304 56.64 21.54 -35.37
C ARG A 304 57.95 21.22 -36.06
N TRP A 305 58.20 21.89 -37.18
CA TRP A 305 59.39 21.68 -38.01
C TRP A 305 60.05 23.03 -38.29
N LEU A 306 61.39 23.09 -38.20
CA LEU A 306 62.15 24.18 -38.79
C LEU A 306 62.33 23.86 -40.28
N VAL A 307 61.89 24.76 -41.15
CA VAL A 307 61.85 24.54 -42.60
C VAL A 307 62.55 25.66 -43.36
N LEU A 308 63.20 25.28 -44.46
CA LEU A 308 63.74 26.15 -45.49
C LEU A 308 62.85 26.07 -46.74
N ASP A 309 63.08 26.94 -47.72
CA ASP A 309 62.43 26.85 -49.03
C ASP A 309 62.69 25.49 -49.69
N GLY A 310 61.63 24.85 -50.19
CA GLY A 310 61.67 23.52 -50.80
C GLY A 310 61.63 22.34 -49.82
N ASN A 311 61.67 22.57 -48.49
CA ASN A 311 61.59 21.48 -47.52
C ASN A 311 60.22 20.76 -47.57
N SER A 312 60.25 19.45 -47.38
CA SER A 312 59.07 18.58 -47.32
C SER A 312 58.66 18.34 -45.87
N VAL A 313 57.38 18.58 -45.56
CA VAL A 313 56.75 18.34 -44.24
C VAL A 313 55.67 17.27 -44.40
N PRO A 314 55.72 16.15 -43.66
CA PRO A 314 54.69 15.11 -43.77
C PRO A 314 53.34 15.57 -43.23
N GLN A 315 52.27 15.20 -43.94
CA GLN A 315 50.91 15.40 -43.45
C GLN A 315 50.64 14.47 -42.26
N PRO A 316 50.07 14.97 -41.15
CA PRO A 316 49.70 14.13 -40.03
C PRO A 316 48.58 13.15 -40.40
N ALA A 317 48.64 11.95 -39.82
CA ALA A 317 47.57 10.95 -39.96
C ALA A 317 46.40 11.32 -39.05
N CYS A 318 45.40 11.99 -39.62
CA CYS A 318 44.21 12.42 -38.91
C CYS A 318 43.06 11.40 -39.08
N SER A 319 42.54 10.86 -37.99
CA SER A 319 41.33 10.01 -38.01
C SER A 319 40.10 10.88 -37.76
N GLY A 320 39.21 10.99 -38.74
CA GLY A 320 38.00 11.83 -38.64
C GLY A 320 38.26 13.35 -38.66
N ALA A 321 39.44 13.78 -39.12
CA ALA A 321 39.86 15.17 -39.20
C ALA A 321 40.63 15.42 -40.50
N THR A 322 40.74 16.69 -40.89
CA THR A 322 41.53 17.12 -42.04
C THR A 322 42.94 17.59 -41.59
N PRO A 323 44.01 17.15 -42.26
CA PRO A 323 45.35 17.67 -42.00
C PRO A 323 45.43 19.15 -42.38
N ALA A 324 46.00 19.98 -41.51
CA ALA A 324 46.26 21.40 -41.76
C ALA A 324 47.71 21.78 -41.42
N ILE A 325 48.23 22.84 -42.05
CA ILE A 325 49.56 23.37 -41.81
C ILE A 325 49.51 24.89 -41.68
N LEU A 326 50.23 25.42 -40.68
CA LEU A 326 50.46 26.85 -40.51
C LEU A 326 51.96 27.12 -40.62
N ILE A 327 52.34 28.01 -41.54
CA ILE A 327 53.73 28.46 -41.68
C ILE A 327 53.88 29.82 -41.01
N THR A 328 54.75 29.88 -40.00
CA THR A 328 55.11 31.14 -39.34
C THR A 328 56.55 31.50 -39.72
N PRO A 329 56.80 32.60 -40.44
CA PRO A 329 58.15 32.98 -40.83
C PRO A 329 59.00 33.28 -39.60
N ALA A 330 60.23 32.76 -39.57
CA ALA A 330 61.23 33.13 -38.58
C ALA A 330 62.08 34.31 -39.10
N ASP A 331 62.34 34.30 -40.42
CA ASP A 331 63.04 35.36 -41.12
C ASP A 331 62.12 36.05 -42.15
N THR A 332 62.44 37.30 -42.47
CA THR A 332 61.87 38.03 -43.61
C THR A 332 62.99 38.73 -44.36
N GLY A 333 62.76 39.12 -45.62
CA GLY A 333 63.77 39.81 -46.40
C GLY A 333 63.21 40.56 -47.58
N ALA A 334 64.07 41.36 -48.20
CA ALA A 334 63.82 42.06 -49.45
C ALA A 334 65.12 42.06 -50.28
N ASP A 335 65.00 41.87 -51.60
CA ASP A 335 66.10 41.93 -52.56
C ASP A 335 65.91 43.10 -53.52
N TYR A 336 66.77 44.11 -53.36
CA TYR A 336 66.76 45.35 -54.15
C TYR A 336 67.84 45.37 -55.25
N ALA A 337 68.55 44.26 -55.48
CA ALA A 337 69.68 44.21 -56.41
C ALA A 337 69.26 44.30 -57.90
N GLY A 338 67.97 44.17 -58.20
CA GLY A 338 67.43 44.27 -59.56
C GLY A 338 66.10 45.02 -59.61
N THR A 339 65.68 45.35 -60.83
CA THR A 339 64.41 46.04 -61.13
C THR A 339 63.49 45.12 -61.92
N PRO A 340 62.24 44.87 -61.48
CA PRO A 340 61.62 45.38 -60.24
C PRO A 340 62.19 44.72 -58.97
N PRO A 341 62.26 45.43 -57.83
CA PRO A 341 62.73 44.88 -56.57
C PRO A 341 61.76 43.81 -56.04
N ARG A 342 62.29 42.83 -55.32
CA ARG A 342 61.53 41.72 -54.72
C ARG A 342 61.42 41.98 -53.23
N ASN A 343 60.32 42.57 -52.77
CA ASN A 343 60.22 43.10 -51.41
C ASN A 343 58.99 42.58 -50.63
N ARG A 344 58.27 41.60 -51.17
CA ARG A 344 57.12 41.00 -50.50
C ARG A 344 57.40 39.54 -50.18
N PHE A 345 57.54 39.24 -48.89
CA PHE A 345 57.69 37.86 -48.45
C PHE A 345 56.38 37.08 -48.58
N THR A 346 56.46 35.86 -49.10
CA THR A 346 55.33 34.93 -49.23
C THR A 346 55.74 33.55 -48.72
N ALA A 347 54.99 33.04 -47.75
CA ALA A 347 55.05 31.64 -47.33
C ALA A 347 53.81 30.91 -47.86
N THR A 348 54.04 29.96 -48.76
CA THR A 348 52.97 29.12 -49.30
C THR A 348 53.35 27.65 -49.19
N VAL A 349 52.38 26.78 -49.40
CA VAL A 349 52.58 25.34 -49.37
C VAL A 349 51.92 24.74 -50.58
N SER A 350 52.62 23.84 -51.26
CA SER A 350 52.03 22.98 -52.29
C SER A 350 51.97 21.54 -51.80
N THR A 351 50.90 20.83 -52.12
CA THR A 351 50.75 19.42 -51.75
C THR A 351 51.43 18.52 -52.78
N SER A 352 52.25 17.57 -52.32
CA SER A 352 52.89 16.55 -53.14
C SER A 352 52.76 15.19 -52.45
N GLY A 353 51.78 14.39 -52.87
CA GLY A 353 51.44 13.12 -52.22
C GLY A 353 51.00 13.33 -50.77
N SER A 354 51.61 12.59 -49.83
CA SER A 354 51.36 12.72 -48.38
C SER A 354 52.22 13.78 -47.69
N ASN A 355 52.84 14.68 -48.46
CA ASN A 355 53.69 15.75 -47.93
C ASN A 355 53.26 17.12 -48.43
N TRP A 356 53.63 18.12 -47.66
CA TRP A 356 53.56 19.54 -47.97
C TRP A 356 54.96 20.05 -48.30
N ILE A 357 55.13 20.66 -49.47
CA ILE A 357 56.37 21.34 -49.84
C ILE A 357 56.22 22.81 -49.49
N VAL A 358 57.12 23.31 -48.64
CA VAL A 358 57.11 24.68 -48.16
C VAL A 358 57.81 25.58 -49.17
N HIS A 359 57.18 26.69 -49.53
CA HIS A 359 57.75 27.73 -50.38
C HIS A 359 57.90 29.03 -49.59
N LEU A 360 59.14 29.47 -49.38
CA LEU A 360 59.50 30.70 -48.70
C LEU A 360 60.18 31.63 -49.71
N GLN A 361 59.37 32.46 -50.37
CA GLN A 361 59.77 33.19 -51.57
C GLN A 361 59.60 34.70 -51.40
N LEU A 362 60.33 35.47 -52.22
CA LEU A 362 60.05 36.89 -52.40
C LEU A 362 59.26 37.10 -53.68
N GLN A 363 58.24 37.95 -53.59
CA GLN A 363 57.43 38.39 -54.71
C GLN A 363 57.84 39.81 -55.11
N ASP A 364 57.89 40.06 -56.42
CA ASP A 364 58.09 41.41 -56.97
C ASP A 364 56.77 42.18 -57.10
N SER A 365 56.84 43.43 -57.57
CA SER A 365 55.67 44.28 -57.79
C SER A 365 54.73 43.79 -58.91
N SER A 366 55.17 42.85 -59.75
CA SER A 366 54.36 42.23 -60.80
C SER A 366 53.67 40.94 -60.36
N GLY A 367 53.99 40.44 -59.17
CA GLY A 367 53.41 39.24 -58.59
C GLY A 367 54.20 37.96 -58.86
N VAL A 368 55.37 38.04 -59.49
CA VAL A 368 56.23 36.88 -59.75
C VAL A 368 57.00 36.52 -58.49
N THR A 369 57.00 35.24 -58.11
CA THR A 369 57.70 34.74 -56.92
C THR A 369 59.07 34.16 -57.28
N TYR A 370 60.02 34.36 -56.38
CA TYR A 370 61.42 33.98 -56.55
C TYR A 370 61.96 33.32 -55.29
N SER A 371 62.58 32.15 -55.46
CA SER A 371 63.32 31.41 -54.41
C SER A 371 64.79 31.82 -54.29
N ASN A 372 65.32 32.50 -55.31
CA ASN A 372 66.74 32.86 -55.40
C ASN A 372 66.93 34.37 -55.61
N ALA A 373 68.00 34.92 -55.07
CA ALA A 373 68.49 36.27 -55.30
C ALA A 373 68.86 36.51 -56.78
N PHE A 374 69.00 37.77 -57.18
CA PHE A 374 69.36 38.11 -58.58
C PHE A 374 70.70 37.50 -59.04
N ASN A 375 71.61 37.21 -58.11
CA ASN A 375 72.89 36.55 -58.39
C ASN A 375 72.81 35.00 -58.47
N GLY A 376 71.60 34.43 -58.36
CA GLY A 376 71.35 32.99 -58.44
C GLY A 376 71.46 32.21 -57.13
N ALA A 377 71.89 32.84 -56.02
CA ALA A 377 71.95 32.17 -54.72
C ALA A 377 70.55 32.07 -54.08
N ALA A 378 70.25 30.95 -53.41
CA ALA A 378 69.00 30.80 -52.66
C ALA A 378 68.94 31.75 -51.45
N TYR A 379 67.74 32.28 -51.14
CA TYR A 379 67.58 33.21 -50.01
C TYR A 379 67.74 32.54 -48.64
N ASN A 380 67.58 31.22 -48.55
CA ASN A 380 67.72 30.43 -47.31
C ASN A 380 66.89 30.95 -46.11
N PHE A 381 65.71 31.53 -46.36
CA PHE A 381 64.80 31.94 -45.30
C PHE A 381 64.37 30.76 -44.44
N GLN A 382 64.24 30.98 -43.14
CA GLN A 382 63.70 29.99 -42.22
C GLN A 382 62.26 30.31 -41.81
N ALA A 383 61.47 29.25 -41.61
CA ALA A 383 60.15 29.34 -41.02
C ALA A 383 59.89 28.16 -40.08
N ILE A 384 58.89 28.31 -39.22
CA ILE A 384 58.35 27.22 -38.40
C ILE A 384 57.06 26.73 -39.05
N ALA A 385 57.07 25.47 -39.50
CA ALA A 385 55.88 24.77 -39.96
C ALA A 385 55.22 24.02 -38.80
N GLN A 386 53.97 24.35 -38.51
CA GLN A 386 53.16 23.69 -37.49
C GLN A 386 52.07 22.86 -38.17
N THR A 387 52.01 21.56 -37.89
CA THR A 387 51.01 20.66 -38.45
C THR A 387 49.88 20.40 -37.45
N PHE A 388 48.66 20.30 -37.94
CA PHE A 388 47.45 20.11 -37.12
C PHE A 388 46.55 19.02 -37.72
N CYS A 389 45.75 18.40 -36.86
CA CYS A 389 44.52 17.72 -37.27
C CYS A 389 43.33 18.61 -36.89
N ASP A 390 42.55 19.02 -37.90
CA ASP A 390 41.38 19.89 -37.73
C ASP A 390 40.09 19.07 -37.83
N TYR A 391 39.32 19.05 -36.74
CA TYR A 391 38.08 18.29 -36.66
C TYR A 391 36.92 19.16 -37.13
N SER A 392 36.40 18.89 -38.33
CA SER A 392 35.16 19.52 -38.82
C SER A 392 33.95 18.95 -38.08
N SER A 393 32.96 19.81 -37.86
CA SER A 393 31.66 19.48 -37.22
C SER A 393 30.97 18.27 -37.83
#